data_AF-A0A540VX69-F1
#
_entry.id   AF-A0A540VX69-F1
#
_cell.length_a   1.000
_cell.length_b   1.000
_cell.length_c   1.000
_cell.angle_alpha   90.00
_cell.angle_beta   90.00
_cell.angle_gamma   90.00
#
_symmetry.space_group_name_H-M   'P 1'
#
loop_
_entity.id
_entity.type
_entity.pdbx_description
1 polymer ?
#
loop_
_entity_poly.entity_id
_entity_poly.type
_entity_poly.pdbx_seq_one_letter_code
_entity_poly.pdbx_strand_id
1 'polypeptide(L)'
;MRSLHRRFATGGTALAVTLASGALVLAPTAHAAVRPHATAALCSQAYLPLPDPNCTPGVLNPDVTQDTIDSTICVSGWTATIRPSTSYTNRLKAQGISDYGYTDTNMSDYEEDHFIPLELGGSPTDPQNLWPEPHYSTGSGGTSYTKDAVENKLKKAVCSGTVALTDAQNAIATDWTTALSSLGL
;
A
#
# COMPACT_ATOMS: atom_id res chain seq x y z
N MET A 1 -39.51 -50.90 101.93
CA MET A 1 -40.72 -50.05 101.71
C MET A 1 -40.43 -49.11 100.56
N ARG A 2 -41.32 -49.11 99.55
CA ARG A 2 -41.67 -48.04 98.59
C ARG A 2 -40.54 -47.32 97.83
N SER A 3 -40.67 -46.93 96.57
CA SER A 3 -41.51 -47.29 95.43
C SER A 3 -41.11 -46.30 94.32
N LEU A 4 -41.17 -46.78 93.08
CA LEU A 4 -41.55 -46.05 91.87
C LEU A 4 -40.68 -44.88 91.35
N HIS A 5 -39.93 -45.23 90.31
CA HIS A 5 -40.13 -44.81 88.91
C HIS A 5 -40.33 -43.32 88.60
N ARG A 6 -39.43 -42.79 87.75
CA ARG A 6 -39.84 -42.03 86.56
C ARG A 6 -38.73 -42.03 85.50
N ARG A 7 -39.04 -42.59 84.33
CA ARG A 7 -38.33 -42.37 83.07
C ARG A 7 -38.83 -41.06 82.48
N PHE A 8 -37.96 -40.24 81.90
CA PHE A 8 -38.33 -39.35 80.79
C PHE A 8 -37.11 -39.05 79.89
N ALA A 9 -37.32 -39.40 78.62
CA ALA A 9 -36.96 -38.72 77.37
C ALA A 9 -35.53 -38.21 77.11
N THR A 10 -34.94 -38.87 76.11
CA THR A 10 -33.94 -38.41 75.14
C THR A 10 -34.32 -37.10 74.44
N GLY A 11 -33.31 -36.29 74.10
CA GLY A 11 -33.47 -35.16 73.19
C GLY A 11 -32.16 -34.43 72.97
N GLY A 12 -31.25 -35.01 72.18
CA GLY A 12 -30.03 -34.35 71.74
C GLY A 12 -30.34 -33.17 70.83
N THR A 13 -29.61 -32.07 71.03
CA THR A 13 -29.47 -31.00 70.04
C THR A 13 -27.99 -30.84 69.77
N ALA A 14 -27.59 -31.28 68.58
CA ALA A 14 -26.24 -31.12 68.07
C ALA A 14 -26.00 -29.65 67.72
N LEU A 15 -24.91 -29.07 68.25
CA LEU A 15 -24.40 -27.78 67.78
C LEU A 15 -23.85 -27.96 66.37
N ALA A 16 -24.56 -27.43 65.37
CA ALA A 16 -24.01 -27.26 64.02
C ALA A 16 -23.12 -26.01 64.01
N VAL A 17 -21.80 -26.21 64.06
CA VAL A 17 -20.82 -25.16 63.77
C VAL A 17 -20.72 -25.03 62.27
N THR A 18 -21.36 -24.01 61.69
CA THR A 18 -21.17 -23.65 60.28
C THR A 18 -19.86 -22.89 60.14
N LEU A 19 -18.84 -23.58 59.63
CA LEU A 19 -17.62 -22.95 59.13
C LEU A 19 -17.99 -22.12 57.90
N ALA A 20 -17.95 -20.79 58.04
CA ALA A 20 -18.04 -19.88 56.90
C ALA A 20 -16.73 -19.99 56.10
N SER A 21 -16.70 -20.87 55.11
CA SER A 21 -15.65 -20.90 54.10
C SER A 21 -15.74 -19.62 53.27
N GLY A 22 -14.91 -18.63 53.58
CA GLY A 22 -14.70 -17.47 52.73
C GLY A 22 -14.09 -17.91 51.41
N ALA A 23 -14.92 -18.05 50.37
CA ALA A 23 -14.45 -18.26 49.01
C ALA A 23 -13.77 -16.98 48.53
N LEU A 24 -12.44 -17.00 48.40
CA LEU A 24 -11.70 -15.97 47.69
C LEU A 24 -12.10 -16.07 46.20
N VAL A 25 -12.97 -15.17 45.75
CA VAL A 25 -13.32 -15.06 44.33
C VAL A 25 -12.14 -14.37 43.63
N LEU A 26 -11.23 -15.17 43.08
CA LEU A 26 -10.25 -14.68 42.10
C LEU A 26 -11.01 -14.32 40.84
N ALA A 27 -11.40 -13.05 40.72
CA ALA A 27 -11.92 -12.50 39.48
C ALA A 27 -10.81 -12.62 38.41
N PRO A 28 -11.05 -13.25 37.26
CA PRO A 28 -10.09 -13.20 36.17
C PRO A 28 -9.99 -11.75 35.73
N THR A 29 -8.82 -11.13 35.90
CA THR A 29 -8.51 -9.86 35.25
C THR A 29 -8.57 -10.11 33.75
N ALA A 30 -9.72 -9.78 33.15
CA ALA A 30 -9.89 -9.75 31.72
C ALA A 30 -8.90 -8.72 31.18
N HIS A 31 -7.72 -9.18 30.76
CA HIS A 31 -6.83 -8.38 29.95
C HIS A 31 -7.56 -8.17 28.63
N ALA A 32 -8.15 -7.00 28.45
CA ALA A 32 -8.68 -6.60 27.16
C ALA A 32 -7.53 -6.74 26.16
N ALA A 33 -7.62 -7.73 25.27
CA ALA A 33 -6.68 -7.89 24.18
C ALA A 33 -6.79 -6.61 23.34
N VAL A 34 -5.75 -5.77 23.40
CA VAL A 34 -5.59 -4.65 22.49
C VAL A 34 -5.49 -5.29 21.11
N ARG A 35 -6.57 -5.20 20.32
CA ARG A 35 -6.50 -5.57 18.91
C ARG A 35 -5.46 -4.64 18.30
N PRO A 36 -4.42 -5.14 17.62
CA PRO A 36 -3.56 -4.26 16.85
C PRO A 36 -4.49 -3.52 15.89
N HIS A 37 -4.57 -2.19 16.04
CA HIS A 37 -5.15 -1.37 15.00
C HIS A 37 -4.29 -1.62 13.77
N ALA A 38 -4.85 -2.28 12.77
CA ALA A 38 -4.24 -2.30 11.45
C ALA A 38 -4.01 -0.84 11.10
N THR A 39 -2.73 -0.43 11.01
CA THR A 39 -2.36 0.88 10.50
C THR A 39 -3.01 0.98 9.13
N ALA A 40 -3.93 1.94 8.97
CA ALA A 40 -4.52 2.19 7.66
C ALA A 40 -3.38 2.45 6.67
N ALA A 41 -3.53 1.92 5.45
CA ALA A 41 -2.61 2.22 4.35
C ALA A 41 -2.50 3.75 4.18
N LEU A 42 -1.29 4.24 3.97
CA LEU A 42 -1.02 5.66 3.73
C LEU A 42 -1.42 6.08 2.31
N CYS A 43 -1.37 5.12 1.38
CA CYS A 43 -1.79 5.25 -0.01
C CYS A 43 -2.95 4.30 -0.30
N SER A 44 -3.69 4.56 -1.36
CA SER A 44 -4.89 3.82 -1.76
C SER A 44 -4.69 3.02 -3.04
N GLN A 45 -5.11 1.76 -3.03
CA GLN A 45 -5.23 0.93 -4.23
C GLN A 45 -6.48 1.24 -5.06
N ALA A 46 -7.35 2.17 -4.62
CA ALA A 46 -8.61 2.48 -5.31
C ALA A 46 -8.42 3.13 -6.70
N TYR A 47 -7.21 3.62 -6.98
CA TYR A 47 -6.87 4.29 -8.25
C TYR A 47 -6.26 3.33 -9.28
N LEU A 48 -5.97 2.09 -8.89
CA LEU A 48 -5.34 1.13 -9.78
C LEU A 48 -6.17 0.97 -11.08
N PRO A 49 -5.50 0.98 -12.25
CA PRO A 49 -4.07 0.74 -12.42
C PRO A 49 -3.17 2.00 -12.42
N LEU A 50 -3.68 3.15 -11.95
CA LEU A 50 -2.88 4.34 -11.67
C LEU A 50 -2.41 4.36 -10.19
N PRO A 51 -1.33 5.08 -9.86
CA PRO A 51 -0.98 5.31 -8.46
C PRO A 51 -2.00 6.19 -7.74
N ASP A 52 -1.96 6.21 -6.41
CA ASP A 52 -2.70 7.19 -5.61
C ASP A 52 -2.12 8.59 -5.87
N PRO A 53 -2.92 9.56 -6.35
CA PRO A 53 -2.43 10.89 -6.68
C PRO A 53 -1.91 11.69 -5.46
N ASN A 54 -2.26 11.30 -4.23
CA ASN A 54 -1.70 11.92 -3.03
C ASN A 54 -0.30 11.40 -2.69
N CYS A 55 0.03 10.18 -3.11
CA CYS A 55 1.33 9.57 -2.85
C CYS A 55 2.30 9.78 -4.02
N THR A 56 1.80 9.64 -5.26
CA THR A 56 2.61 9.75 -6.47
C THR A 56 1.92 10.66 -7.48
N PRO A 57 1.85 11.99 -7.23
CA PRO A 57 1.21 12.95 -8.12
C PRO A 57 1.87 13.07 -9.50
N GLY A 58 3.12 12.59 -9.65
CA GLY A 58 3.89 12.71 -10.88
C GLY A 58 4.75 13.98 -10.88
N VAL A 59 6.04 13.83 -10.56
CA VAL A 59 7.00 14.93 -10.55
C VAL A 59 7.84 14.88 -11.83
N LEU A 60 8.00 16.02 -12.50
CA LEU A 60 8.80 16.16 -13.71
C LEU A 60 10.28 16.43 -13.40
N ASN A 61 11.16 16.04 -14.32
CA ASN A 61 12.56 16.42 -14.36
C ASN A 61 12.69 17.82 -15.00
N PRO A 62 13.18 18.84 -14.28
CA PRO A 62 13.28 20.21 -14.80
C PRO A 62 14.27 20.35 -15.98
N ASP A 63 15.17 19.39 -16.19
CA ASP A 63 16.11 19.38 -17.32
C ASP A 63 15.43 18.92 -18.63
N VAL A 64 14.24 18.31 -18.55
CA VAL A 64 13.49 17.83 -19.71
C VAL A 64 12.33 18.78 -20.00
N THR A 65 12.51 19.56 -21.05
CA THR A 65 11.54 20.52 -21.57
C THR A 65 11.39 20.29 -23.06
N GLN A 66 10.37 20.89 -23.68
CA GLN A 66 10.18 20.82 -25.13
C GLN A 66 11.43 21.30 -25.90
N ASP A 67 12.17 22.28 -25.35
CA ASP A 67 13.37 22.84 -25.98
C ASP A 67 14.61 21.94 -25.81
N THR A 68 14.59 21.01 -24.85
CA THR A 68 15.73 20.15 -24.53
C THR A 68 15.56 18.69 -24.98
N ILE A 69 14.40 18.30 -25.54
CA ILE A 69 14.11 16.89 -25.90
C ILE A 69 15.16 16.28 -26.84
N ASP A 70 15.70 17.07 -27.78
CA ASP A 70 16.71 16.63 -28.75
C ASP A 70 18.10 16.40 -28.14
N SER A 71 18.31 16.85 -26.90
CA SER A 71 19.52 16.59 -26.10
C SER A 71 19.26 15.67 -24.89
N THR A 72 18.00 15.27 -24.68
CA THR A 72 17.56 14.46 -23.54
C THR A 72 16.80 13.21 -24.01
N ILE A 73 15.48 13.16 -23.83
CA ILE A 73 14.65 11.97 -24.03
C ILE A 73 14.68 11.40 -25.46
N CYS A 74 15.00 12.23 -26.46
CA CYS A 74 15.12 11.80 -27.86
C CYS A 74 16.53 11.37 -28.24
N VAL A 75 17.51 11.46 -27.33
CA VAL A 75 18.84 10.90 -27.49
C VAL A 75 18.87 9.46 -27.02
N SER A 76 19.34 8.56 -27.90
CA SER A 76 19.48 7.14 -27.57
C SER A 76 20.37 6.94 -26.34
N GLY A 77 19.86 6.17 -25.37
CA GLY A 77 20.58 5.86 -24.13
C GLY A 77 20.52 6.92 -23.03
N TRP A 78 19.93 8.10 -23.27
CA TRP A 78 19.91 9.18 -22.27
C TRP A 78 19.25 8.76 -20.95
N THR A 79 18.09 8.08 -20.99
CA THR A 79 17.41 7.66 -19.75
C THR A 79 18.27 6.73 -18.90
N ALA A 80 19.13 5.90 -19.51
CA ALA A 80 20.08 5.05 -18.78
C ALA A 80 21.12 5.85 -17.98
N THR A 81 21.40 7.09 -18.36
CA THR A 81 22.36 7.96 -17.64
C THR A 81 21.79 8.58 -16.37
N ILE A 82 20.45 8.66 -16.26
CA ILE A 82 19.76 9.29 -15.12
C ILE A 82 18.99 8.28 -14.25
N ARG A 83 18.88 7.02 -14.68
CA ARG A 83 18.17 5.98 -13.93
C ARG A 83 18.76 5.83 -12.52
N PRO A 84 17.93 5.82 -11.46
CA PRO A 84 18.40 5.60 -10.11
C PRO A 84 19.00 4.20 -9.95
N SER A 85 19.86 4.03 -8.93
CA SER A 85 20.40 2.70 -8.62
C SER A 85 19.28 1.74 -8.18
N THR A 86 19.45 0.46 -8.47
CA THR A 86 18.53 -0.60 -8.00
C THR A 86 18.44 -0.67 -6.47
N SER A 87 19.51 -0.32 -5.76
CA SER A 87 19.51 -0.25 -4.30
C SER A 87 18.55 0.81 -3.77
N TYR A 88 18.36 1.92 -4.51
CA TYR A 88 17.44 2.99 -4.16
C TYR A 88 16.00 2.56 -4.42
N THR A 89 15.72 2.10 -5.64
CA THR A 89 14.37 1.71 -6.05
C THR A 89 13.86 0.49 -5.28
N ASN A 90 14.70 -0.49 -4.94
CA ASN A 90 14.26 -1.62 -4.11
C ASN A 90 13.82 -1.20 -2.70
N ARG A 91 14.44 -0.16 -2.11
CA ARG A 91 13.99 0.36 -0.81
C ARG A 91 12.64 1.04 -0.92
N LEU A 92 12.45 1.86 -1.95
CA LEU A 92 11.16 2.51 -2.21
C LEU A 92 10.06 1.48 -2.49
N LYS A 93 10.33 0.48 -3.33
CA LYS A 93 9.40 -0.61 -3.63
C LYS A 93 8.89 -1.31 -2.38
N ALA A 94 9.80 -1.73 -1.51
CA ALA A 94 9.43 -2.41 -0.27
C ALA A 94 8.57 -1.50 0.64
N GLN A 95 8.91 -0.21 0.71
CA GLN A 95 8.15 0.77 1.47
C GLN A 95 6.76 1.01 0.87
N GLY A 96 6.69 1.27 -0.44
CA GLY A 96 5.46 1.51 -1.17
C GLY A 96 4.50 0.33 -1.09
N ILE A 97 5.00 -0.91 -1.16
CA ILE A 97 4.17 -2.12 -1.03
C ILE A 97 3.41 -2.10 0.31
N SER A 98 4.10 -1.69 1.38
CA SER A 98 3.50 -1.51 2.71
C SER A 98 2.56 -0.30 2.76
N ASP A 99 2.96 0.84 2.17
CA ASP A 99 2.20 2.10 2.24
C ASP A 99 0.87 2.02 1.50
N TYR A 100 0.81 1.30 0.37
CA TYR A 100 -0.42 0.99 -0.36
C TYR A 100 -1.25 -0.11 0.31
N GLY A 101 -0.71 -0.81 1.32
CA GLY A 101 -1.39 -1.90 2.01
C GLY A 101 -1.65 -3.12 1.13
N TYR A 102 -0.74 -3.42 0.18
CA TYR A 102 -0.87 -4.63 -0.63
C TYR A 102 -0.81 -5.88 0.23
N THR A 103 -1.72 -6.82 0.01
CA THR A 103 -1.69 -8.12 0.68
C THR A 103 -0.61 -9.03 0.13
N ASP A 104 -0.33 -8.91 -1.16
CA ASP A 104 0.82 -9.53 -1.79
C ASP A 104 2.06 -8.65 -1.58
N THR A 105 3.01 -9.16 -0.79
CA THR A 105 4.25 -8.45 -0.47
C THR A 105 5.45 -9.02 -1.21
N ASN A 106 5.25 -9.88 -2.20
CA ASN A 106 6.34 -10.40 -3.01
C ASN A 106 6.85 -9.31 -3.97
N MET A 107 8.03 -8.78 -3.70
CA MET A 107 8.60 -7.67 -4.49
C MET A 107 8.80 -8.00 -5.98
N SER A 108 8.82 -9.28 -6.37
CA SER A 108 8.93 -9.66 -7.78
C SER A 108 7.64 -9.45 -8.58
N ASP A 109 6.51 -9.24 -7.90
CA ASP A 109 5.20 -9.05 -8.53
C ASP A 109 4.90 -7.56 -8.81
N TYR A 110 5.87 -6.69 -8.52
CA TYR A 110 5.82 -5.24 -8.72
C TYR A 110 7.08 -4.73 -9.42
N GLU A 111 6.92 -3.72 -10.26
CA GLU A 111 7.97 -2.83 -10.75
C GLU A 111 8.07 -1.61 -9.83
N GLU A 112 9.26 -1.05 -9.62
CA GLU A 112 9.34 0.27 -8.98
C GLU A 112 9.49 1.23 -10.12
N ASP A 113 8.39 1.90 -10.44
CA ASP A 113 8.30 2.58 -11.72
C ASP A 113 7.94 4.04 -11.58
N HIS A 114 8.30 4.79 -12.60
CA HIS A 114 8.01 6.20 -12.71
C HIS A 114 6.56 6.39 -13.16
N PHE A 115 5.77 7.22 -12.46
CA PHE A 115 4.41 7.53 -12.89
C PHE A 115 4.40 8.31 -14.22
N ILE A 116 5.14 9.42 -14.26
CA ILE A 116 5.58 10.01 -15.52
C ILE A 116 6.90 9.34 -15.88
N PRO A 117 7.03 8.63 -17.00
CA PRO A 117 8.25 7.89 -17.33
C PRO A 117 9.42 8.82 -17.60
N LEU A 118 10.64 8.31 -17.42
CA LEU A 118 11.86 9.04 -17.81
C LEU A 118 11.84 9.42 -19.28
N GLU A 119 11.21 8.59 -20.11
CA GLU A 119 11.00 8.75 -21.54
C GLU A 119 10.10 9.95 -21.89
N LEU A 120 9.35 10.50 -20.92
CA LEU A 120 8.58 11.75 -21.01
C LEU A 120 9.06 12.80 -20.00
N GLY A 121 10.26 12.64 -19.46
CA GLY A 121 10.85 13.62 -18.55
C GLY A 121 10.30 13.59 -17.13
N GLY A 122 9.90 12.42 -16.62
CA GLY A 122 9.65 12.26 -15.20
C GLY A 122 10.93 12.40 -14.36
N SER A 123 10.76 12.81 -13.10
CA SER A 123 11.85 12.92 -12.13
C SER A 123 12.45 11.54 -11.87
N PRO A 124 13.80 11.38 -11.94
CA PRO A 124 14.43 10.08 -11.77
C PRO A 124 14.41 9.57 -10.34
N THR A 125 14.38 10.47 -9.35
CA THR A 125 14.60 10.12 -7.95
C THR A 125 13.55 10.65 -6.99
N ASP A 126 12.65 11.56 -7.40
CA ASP A 126 11.61 12.05 -6.49
C ASP A 126 10.62 10.92 -6.16
N PRO A 127 10.44 10.52 -4.88
CA PRO A 127 9.48 9.50 -4.50
C PRO A 127 8.04 9.82 -4.92
N GLN A 128 7.67 11.09 -5.11
CA GLN A 128 6.35 11.49 -5.62
C GLN A 128 6.17 11.22 -7.12
N ASN A 129 7.18 10.68 -7.80
CA ASN A 129 7.08 10.13 -9.16
C ASN A 129 7.36 8.61 -9.18
N LEU A 130 7.57 7.95 -8.05
CA LEU A 130 7.95 6.52 -8.00
C LEU A 130 6.91 5.75 -7.19
N TRP A 131 6.54 4.56 -7.66
CA TRP A 131 5.58 3.71 -6.96
C TRP A 131 5.74 2.22 -7.32
N PRO A 132 5.29 1.30 -6.45
CA PRO A 132 5.29 -0.14 -6.72
C PRO A 132 4.16 -0.50 -7.70
N GLU A 133 4.43 -0.43 -8.99
CA GLU A 133 3.47 -0.75 -10.05
C GLU A 133 3.29 -2.27 -10.21
N PRO A 134 2.06 -2.81 -10.12
CA PRO A 134 1.82 -4.23 -10.28
C PRO A 134 2.16 -4.78 -11.67
N HIS A 135 2.83 -5.94 -11.70
CA HIS A 135 3.00 -6.73 -12.93
C HIS A 135 1.75 -7.53 -13.31
N TYR A 136 0.78 -7.65 -12.40
CA TYR A 136 -0.48 -8.35 -12.61
C TYR A 136 -1.62 -7.37 -12.88
N SER A 137 -2.66 -7.85 -13.58
CA SER A 137 -3.80 -7.02 -13.94
C SER A 137 -4.56 -6.54 -12.71
N THR A 138 -4.81 -5.24 -12.61
CA THR A 138 -5.57 -4.62 -11.51
C THR A 138 -6.73 -3.79 -12.03
N GLY A 139 -7.79 -3.65 -11.22
CA GLY A 139 -8.92 -2.74 -11.50
C GLY A 139 -9.53 -2.89 -12.90
N SER A 140 -9.57 -1.77 -13.63
CA SER A 140 -10.06 -1.64 -15.02
C SER A 140 -9.17 -2.28 -16.09
N GLY A 141 -8.07 -2.93 -15.70
CA GLY A 141 -7.14 -3.61 -16.58
C GLY A 141 -5.86 -2.80 -16.79
N GLY A 142 -4.71 -3.45 -16.66
CA GLY A 142 -3.40 -2.79 -16.77
C GLY A 142 -2.35 -3.46 -15.90
N THR A 143 -1.11 -3.46 -16.39
CA THR A 143 0.12 -3.97 -15.78
C THR A 143 1.26 -3.02 -16.12
N SER A 144 2.39 -3.08 -15.40
CA SER A 144 3.58 -2.31 -15.79
C SER A 144 3.97 -2.53 -17.25
N TYR A 145 3.94 -3.78 -17.74
CA TYR A 145 4.25 -4.11 -19.13
C TYR A 145 3.32 -3.47 -20.17
N THR A 146 2.05 -3.26 -19.82
CA THR A 146 1.11 -2.58 -20.73
C THR A 146 1.31 -1.06 -20.69
N LYS A 147 1.71 -0.51 -19.55
CA LYS A 147 2.09 0.90 -19.43
C LYS A 147 3.39 1.16 -20.21
N ASP A 148 4.41 0.32 -20.11
CA ASP A 148 5.63 0.38 -20.94
C ASP A 148 5.32 0.55 -22.43
N ALA A 149 4.33 -0.18 -22.95
CA ALA A 149 3.93 -0.09 -24.34
C ALA A 149 3.31 1.28 -24.70
N VAL A 150 2.55 1.87 -23.78
CA VAL A 150 2.00 3.23 -23.91
C VAL A 150 3.13 4.26 -23.89
N GLU A 151 4.02 4.18 -22.90
CA GLU A 151 5.15 5.10 -22.73
C GLU A 151 6.07 5.12 -23.96
N ASN A 152 6.40 3.94 -24.49
CA ASN A 152 7.21 3.81 -25.69
C ASN A 152 6.54 4.45 -26.93
N LYS A 153 5.21 4.39 -27.02
CA LYS A 153 4.47 5.05 -28.12
C LYS A 153 4.41 6.57 -27.92
N LEU A 154 4.15 7.04 -26.71
CA LEU A 154 4.17 8.46 -26.37
C LEU A 154 5.55 9.08 -26.63
N LYS A 155 6.62 8.43 -26.18
CA LYS A 155 8.00 8.84 -26.45
C LYS A 155 8.24 9.00 -27.96
N LYS A 156 7.83 8.00 -28.76
CA LYS A 156 7.99 8.05 -30.21
C LYS A 156 7.23 9.22 -30.82
N ALA A 157 5.99 9.45 -30.39
CA ALA A 157 5.18 10.57 -30.87
C ALA A 157 5.78 11.93 -30.51
N VAL A 158 6.36 12.07 -29.31
CA VAL A 158 7.08 13.28 -28.89
C VAL A 158 8.34 13.47 -29.72
N CYS A 159 9.18 12.44 -29.84
CA CYS A 159 10.45 12.53 -30.57
C CYS A 159 10.29 12.61 -32.09
N SER A 160 9.12 12.30 -32.65
CA SER A 160 8.79 12.58 -34.05
C SER A 160 8.13 13.94 -34.26
N GLY A 161 7.86 14.71 -33.20
CA GLY A 161 7.16 15.98 -33.25
C GLY A 161 5.66 15.88 -33.52
N THR A 162 5.07 14.67 -33.41
CA THR A 162 3.63 14.44 -33.62
C THR A 162 2.81 14.98 -32.45
N VAL A 163 3.35 14.90 -31.23
CA VAL A 163 2.71 15.35 -29.98
C VAL A 163 3.70 16.21 -29.20
N ALA A 164 3.25 17.32 -28.60
CA ALA A 164 4.10 18.12 -27.72
C ALA A 164 4.40 17.35 -26.42
N LEU A 165 5.59 17.52 -25.84
CA LEU A 165 5.99 16.87 -24.61
C LEU A 165 4.96 17.06 -23.49
N THR A 166 4.49 18.29 -23.30
CA THR A 166 3.50 18.64 -22.26
C THR A 166 2.17 17.93 -22.47
N ASP A 167 1.72 17.74 -23.72
CA ASP A 167 0.48 17.03 -24.00
C ASP A 167 0.61 15.53 -23.66
N ALA A 168 1.76 14.92 -23.98
CA ALA A 168 2.05 13.55 -23.60
C ALA A 168 2.14 13.36 -22.08
N GLN A 169 2.81 14.29 -21.37
CA GLN A 169 2.90 14.32 -19.91
C GLN A 169 1.51 14.42 -19.27
N ASN A 170 0.68 15.35 -19.75
CA ASN A 170 -0.68 15.54 -19.23
C ASN A 170 -1.55 14.31 -19.49
N ALA A 171 -1.45 13.70 -20.67
CA ALA A 171 -2.22 12.51 -21.02
C ALA A 171 -1.86 11.32 -20.11
N ILE A 172 -0.56 11.06 -19.89
CA ILE A 172 -0.13 9.94 -19.04
C ILE A 172 -0.48 10.16 -17.55
N ALA A 173 -0.38 11.41 -17.08
CA ALA A 173 -0.70 11.80 -15.70
C ALA A 173 -2.21 11.74 -15.42
N THR A 174 -3.03 12.01 -16.44
CA THR A 174 -4.49 11.99 -16.31
C THR A 174 -4.99 10.55 -16.27
N ASP A 175 -4.62 9.77 -17.28
CA ASP A 175 -4.98 8.36 -17.40
C ASP A 175 -4.12 7.70 -18.49
N TRP A 176 -3.06 7.02 -18.05
CA TRP A 176 -2.16 6.32 -18.96
C TRP A 176 -2.89 5.24 -19.79
N THR A 177 -4.00 4.67 -19.29
CA THR A 177 -4.74 3.61 -20.01
C THR A 177 -5.46 4.14 -21.25
N THR A 178 -5.78 5.44 -21.27
CA THR A 178 -6.45 6.12 -22.39
C THR A 178 -5.58 7.17 -23.08
N ALA A 179 -4.36 7.44 -22.58
CA ALA A 179 -3.46 8.48 -23.06
C ALA A 179 -3.27 8.51 -24.59
N LEU A 180 -3.02 7.35 -25.22
CA LEU A 180 -2.86 7.26 -26.67
C LEU A 180 -4.12 7.72 -27.40
N SER A 181 -5.27 7.19 -27.02
CA SER A 181 -6.54 7.55 -27.65
C SER A 181 -6.91 9.02 -27.43
N SER A 182 -6.58 9.59 -26.27
CA SER A 182 -6.81 11.00 -25.96
C SER A 182 -5.99 11.96 -26.85
N LEU A 183 -4.86 11.47 -27.38
CA LEU A 183 -3.96 12.19 -28.29
C LEU A 183 -4.16 11.80 -29.76
N GLY A 184 -5.10 10.90 -30.07
CA GLY A 184 -5.34 10.41 -31.42
C GLY A 184 -4.26 9.49 -31.99
N LEU A 185 -3.55 8.76 -31.12
CA LEU A 185 -2.48 7.79 -31.46
C LEU A 185 -2.96 6.33 -31.52
#